data_AF-A0A1Q7GJG3-F1
#
_entry.id   AF-A0A1Q7GJG3-F1
#
_cell.length_a   1.000
_cell.length_b   1.000
_cell.length_c   1.000
_cell.angle_alpha   90.00
_cell.angle_beta   90.00
_cell.angle_gamma   90.00
#
_symmetry.space_group_name_H-M   'P 1'
#
loop_
_entity.id
_entity.type
_entity.pdbx_description
1 polymer ?
#
loop_
_entity_poly.entity_id
_entity_poly.type
_entity_poly.pdbx_seq_one_letter_code
_entity_poly.pdbx_strand_id
1 'polypeptide(L)'
;MHMTRRTFLGYAAGAVTSGLRGLPGTRVDGRRPVVLLHLSQHSSESVAGYTGTLANSGTRFLHAEPSSVPRCAVLIVPAALRIRPALGAVVTCLAGGGTVILESAAGFAAEADFRAHRAELSDFLQVHVDAPVRLWTAGQRIPYVDYSWPHSAKIRDFSRVVPLAPQPGEIIARVDGLPVCLKRQIGRGTLIFLGSPLGPALWAGDAEARRWLLASLPLFH
;
A
#
# COMPACT_ATOMS: atom_id res chain seq x y z
N MET A 1 23.28 -1.32 3.80
CA MET A 1 23.19 -1.41 5.27
C MET A 1 21.92 -2.17 5.61
N HIS A 2 22.04 -3.41 6.08
CA HIS A 2 20.91 -4.27 6.46
C HIS A 2 20.21 -3.72 7.72
N MET A 3 18.91 -3.44 7.67
CA MET A 3 18.14 -3.25 8.91
C MET A 3 18.00 -4.60 9.62
N THR A 4 18.49 -4.68 10.86
CA THR A 4 18.33 -5.89 11.68
C THR A 4 17.02 -5.81 12.48
N ARG A 5 16.50 -6.95 12.96
CA ARG A 5 15.34 -7.01 13.90
C ARG A 5 15.47 -6.02 15.07
N ARG A 6 16.70 -5.73 15.52
CA ARG A 6 16.99 -4.75 16.58
C ARG A 6 16.72 -3.31 16.15
N THR A 7 16.96 -2.95 14.89
CA THR A 7 16.69 -1.61 14.36
C THR A 7 15.18 -1.36 14.23
N PHE A 8 14.42 -2.35 13.77
CA PHE A 8 12.95 -2.29 13.77
C PHE A 8 12.37 -2.16 15.19
N LEU A 9 12.89 -2.93 16.14
CA LEU A 9 12.52 -2.82 17.56
C LEU A 9 12.96 -1.48 18.18
N GLY A 10 14.08 -0.90 17.75
CA GLY A 10 14.54 0.42 18.18
C GLY A 10 13.58 1.54 17.78
N TYR A 11 13.08 1.53 16.53
CA TYR A 11 12.03 2.46 16.09
C TYR A 11 10.71 2.23 16.82
N ALA A 12 10.35 0.96 17.09
CA ALA A 12 9.15 0.63 17.84
C ALA A 12 9.22 1.05 19.32
N ALA A 13 10.39 0.95 19.96
CA ALA A 13 10.59 1.32 21.36
C ALA A 13 10.51 2.84 21.59
N GLY A 14 11.01 3.65 20.65
CA GLY A 14 10.90 5.11 20.71
C GLY A 14 9.46 5.64 20.62
N ALA A 15 8.52 4.86 20.08
CA ALA A 15 7.12 5.24 19.95
C ALA A 15 6.29 5.02 21.24
N VAL A 16 6.83 4.30 22.24
CA VAL A 16 6.10 3.92 23.47
C VAL A 16 6.28 4.95 24.59
N THR A 17 7.35 5.76 24.59
CA THR A 17 7.66 6.66 25.72
C THR A 17 6.93 8.01 25.68
N SER A 18 6.29 8.39 24.58
CA SER A 18 5.66 9.73 24.44
C SER A 18 4.16 9.77 24.84
N GLY A 19 3.67 8.74 25.53
CA GLY A 19 2.23 8.53 25.75
C GLY A 19 1.63 9.08 27.05
N LEU A 20 2.35 9.88 27.84
CA LEU A 20 1.85 10.43 29.10
C LEU A 20 1.86 11.95 29.10
N ARG A 21 0.74 12.56 28.68
CA ARG A 21 0.15 13.76 29.30
C ARG A 21 -1.23 14.05 28.71
N GLY A 22 -2.23 13.99 29.58
CA GLY A 22 -3.63 14.23 29.24
C GLY A 22 -4.02 15.70 29.23
N LEU A 23 -5.11 15.97 28.51
CA LEU A 23 -6.01 17.11 28.68
C LEU A 23 -7.44 16.58 28.51
N PRO A 24 -8.42 17.00 29.35
CA PRO A 24 -9.81 16.61 29.21
C PRO A 24 -10.51 17.58 28.25
N GLY A 25 -11.15 17.05 27.21
CA GLY A 25 -12.06 17.87 26.39
C GLY A 25 -11.95 17.62 24.90
N THR A 26 -12.48 16.48 24.46
CA THR A 26 -13.20 16.23 23.20
C THR A 26 -13.26 14.71 23.08
N ARG A 27 -14.46 14.14 23.08
CA ARG A 27 -14.64 12.75 22.63
C ARG A 27 -14.37 12.75 21.13
N VAL A 28 -13.09 12.71 20.76
CA VAL A 28 -12.69 12.37 19.40
C VAL A 28 -13.09 10.92 19.23
N ASP A 29 -14.06 10.70 18.36
CA ASP A 29 -14.52 9.39 17.93
C ASP A 29 -13.32 8.42 17.87
N GLY A 30 -13.32 7.37 18.70
CA GLY A 30 -12.14 6.57 19.05
C GLY A 30 -11.57 5.73 17.90
N ARG A 31 -12.01 5.98 16.68
CA ARG A 31 -11.62 5.28 15.46
C ARG A 31 -10.45 6.00 14.80
N ARG A 32 -9.33 5.30 14.69
CA ARG A 32 -8.16 5.82 13.97
C ARG A 32 -8.52 5.98 12.48
N PRO A 33 -8.11 7.07 11.82
CA PRO A 33 -8.52 7.36 10.44
C PRO A 33 -7.83 6.44 9.42
N VAL A 34 -8.37 6.44 8.20
CA VAL A 34 -7.63 6.08 6.98
C VAL A 34 -6.76 7.28 6.59
N VAL A 35 -5.49 7.06 6.29
CA VAL A 35 -4.59 8.11 5.79
C VAL A 35 -4.13 7.75 4.39
N LEU A 36 -4.30 8.69 3.46
CA LEU A 36 -3.72 8.63 2.12
C LEU A 36 -2.44 9.47 2.14
N LEU A 37 -1.30 8.80 2.06
CA LEU A 37 0.01 9.44 2.06
C LEU A 37 0.31 10.02 0.68
N HIS A 38 0.74 11.28 0.64
CA HIS A 38 1.28 11.89 -0.55
C HIS A 38 2.81 11.90 -0.49
N LEU A 39 3.45 11.38 -1.54
CA LEU A 39 4.86 11.43 -1.84
C LEU A 39 4.99 12.26 -3.12
N SER A 40 6.06 13.03 -3.22
CA SER A 40 6.34 13.89 -4.38
C SER A 40 6.52 13.14 -5.71
N GLN A 41 6.51 11.81 -5.71
CA GLN A 41 6.76 10.95 -6.88
C GLN A 41 5.53 10.12 -7.30
N HIS A 42 4.33 10.52 -6.88
CA HIS A 42 3.12 9.77 -7.21
C HIS A 42 2.58 10.04 -8.61
N SER A 43 1.86 9.04 -9.15
CA SER A 43 0.90 9.24 -10.24
C SER A 43 -0.31 10.02 -9.70
N SER A 44 -0.64 11.12 -10.38
CA SER A 44 -1.82 11.94 -10.06
C SER A 44 -3.10 11.12 -10.22
N GLU A 45 -3.15 10.20 -11.18
CA GLU A 45 -4.26 9.29 -11.42
C GLU A 45 -4.48 8.34 -10.25
N SER A 46 -3.40 7.76 -9.71
CA SER A 46 -3.52 6.85 -8.56
C SER A 46 -4.07 7.59 -7.34
N VAL A 47 -3.47 8.73 -6.99
CA VAL A 47 -3.94 9.55 -5.86
C VAL A 47 -5.40 9.97 -6.05
N ALA A 48 -5.77 10.42 -7.26
CA ALA A 48 -7.15 10.81 -7.57
C ALA A 48 -8.12 9.63 -7.45
N GLY A 49 -7.72 8.43 -7.88
CA GLY A 49 -8.53 7.22 -7.80
C GLY A 49 -8.85 6.81 -6.35
N TYR A 50 -7.84 6.75 -5.48
CA TYR A 50 -8.05 6.49 -4.05
C TYR A 50 -8.90 7.60 -3.41
N THR A 51 -8.58 8.87 -3.66
CA THR A 51 -9.30 10.02 -3.11
C THR A 51 -10.79 9.98 -3.48
N GLY A 52 -11.09 9.83 -4.77
CA GLY A 52 -12.46 9.79 -5.26
C GLY A 52 -13.24 8.58 -4.72
N THR A 53 -12.61 7.42 -4.60
CA THR A 53 -13.25 6.22 -4.05
C THR A 53 -13.58 6.38 -2.58
N LEU A 54 -12.62 6.85 -1.78
CA LEU A 54 -12.82 7.06 -0.34
C LEU A 54 -13.90 8.13 -0.08
N ALA A 55 -13.84 9.26 -0.79
CA ALA A 55 -14.84 10.33 -0.67
C ALA A 55 -16.25 9.84 -1.03
N ASN A 56 -16.41 9.14 -2.16
CA ASN A 56 -17.71 8.65 -2.62
C ASN A 56 -18.31 7.56 -1.72
N SER A 57 -17.48 6.85 -0.96
CA SER A 57 -17.93 5.83 0.00
C SER A 57 -18.36 6.40 1.36
N GLY A 58 -18.13 7.69 1.62
CA GLY A 58 -18.31 8.29 2.95
C GLY A 58 -17.24 7.85 3.97
N THR A 59 -16.19 7.15 3.54
CA THR A 59 -15.07 6.77 4.42
C THR A 59 -14.36 8.03 4.90
N ARG A 60 -14.20 8.19 6.22
CA ARG A 60 -13.40 9.28 6.77
C ARG A 60 -11.92 9.02 6.53
N PHE A 61 -11.28 9.89 5.74
CA PHE A 61 -9.86 9.82 5.45
C PHE A 61 -9.17 11.18 5.54
N LEU A 62 -7.85 11.17 5.67
CA LEU A 62 -7.01 12.36 5.68
C LEU A 62 -5.91 12.22 4.63
N HIS A 63 -5.57 13.33 3.98
CA HIS A 63 -4.30 13.43 3.26
C HIS A 63 -3.20 13.79 4.26
N ALA A 64 -2.02 13.19 4.08
CA ALA A 64 -0.85 13.53 4.89
C ALA A 64 0.42 13.55 4.04
N GLU A 65 1.40 14.30 4.50
CA GLU A 65 2.78 14.25 4.01
C GLU A 65 3.59 13.31 4.94
N PRO A 66 4.74 12.79 4.49
CA PRO A 66 5.51 11.80 5.27
C PRO A 66 5.96 12.29 6.64
N SER A 67 6.18 13.60 6.78
CA SER A 67 6.60 14.23 8.03
C SER A 67 5.45 14.46 9.03
N SER A 68 4.19 14.29 8.63
CA SER A 68 3.03 14.69 9.43
C SER A 68 1.92 13.64 9.49
N VAL A 69 2.26 12.36 9.30
CA VAL A 69 1.28 11.26 9.33
C VAL A 69 0.76 11.03 10.75
N PRO A 70 -0.55 11.22 11.02
CA PRO A 70 -1.11 10.91 12.33
C PRO A 70 -1.17 9.38 12.53
N ARG A 71 -1.38 8.95 13.78
CA ARG A 71 -1.69 7.55 14.06
C ARG A 71 -2.97 7.15 13.31
N CYS A 72 -2.89 6.11 12.50
CA CYS A 72 -3.95 5.66 11.62
C CYS A 72 -4.25 4.17 11.82
N ALA A 73 -5.45 3.74 11.40
CA ALA A 73 -5.79 2.33 11.30
C ALA A 73 -5.41 1.77 9.93
N VAL A 74 -5.45 2.62 8.90
CA VAL A 74 -5.00 2.28 7.55
C VAL A 74 -4.10 3.39 7.03
N LEU A 75 -2.96 3.02 6.48
CA LEU A 75 -2.09 3.90 5.69
C LEU A 75 -2.07 3.40 4.25
N ILE A 76 -2.50 4.23 3.32
CA ILE A 76 -2.45 3.97 1.88
C ILE A 76 -1.31 4.80 1.29
N VAL A 77 -0.38 4.13 0.62
CA VAL A 77 0.73 4.76 -0.11
C VAL A 77 0.51 4.45 -1.60
N PRO A 78 -0.17 5.34 -2.34
CA PRO A 78 -0.47 5.14 -3.77
C PRO A 78 0.83 5.22 -4.58
N ALA A 79 0.93 4.53 -5.72
CA ALA A 79 1.98 4.70 -6.73
C ALA A 79 3.39 5.06 -6.17
N ALA A 80 3.91 4.27 -5.23
CA ALA A 80 5.19 4.51 -4.58
C ALA A 80 6.33 4.06 -5.50
N LEU A 81 7.21 5.01 -5.87
CA LEU A 81 8.48 4.69 -6.53
C LEU A 81 9.62 4.56 -5.51
N ARG A 82 9.61 5.37 -4.45
CA ARG A 82 10.57 5.28 -3.34
C ARG A 82 9.83 5.05 -2.04
N ILE A 83 10.32 4.10 -1.25
CA ILE A 83 9.69 3.66 0.00
C ILE A 83 10.26 4.43 1.18
N ARG A 84 11.55 4.80 1.10
CA ARG A 84 12.27 5.45 2.20
C ARG A 84 11.54 6.66 2.80
N PRO A 85 10.94 7.59 2.03
CA PRO A 85 10.21 8.71 2.62
C PRO A 85 9.01 8.27 3.48
N ALA A 86 8.31 7.21 3.07
CA ALA A 86 7.14 6.69 3.78
C ALA A 86 7.49 5.77 4.97
N LEU A 87 8.75 5.34 5.11
CA LEU A 87 9.12 4.23 6.00
C LEU A 87 8.73 4.47 7.46
N GLY A 88 8.92 5.69 7.99
CA GLY A 88 8.55 6.01 9.36
C GLY A 88 7.05 5.84 9.63
N ALA A 89 6.22 6.30 8.70
CA ALA A 89 4.77 6.16 8.76
C ALA A 89 4.33 4.68 8.62
N VAL A 90 4.94 3.95 7.69
CA VAL A 90 4.68 2.51 7.48
C VAL A 90 4.99 1.71 8.74
N VAL A 91 6.19 1.88 9.31
CA VAL A 91 6.59 1.18 10.55
C VAL A 91 5.67 1.55 11.71
N THR A 92 5.33 2.85 11.86
CA THR A 92 4.44 3.31 12.93
C THR A 92 3.04 2.72 12.81
N CYS A 93 2.49 2.66 11.59
CA CYS A 93 1.18 2.06 11.33
C CYS A 93 1.18 0.56 11.66
N LEU A 94 2.17 -0.19 11.14
CA LEU A 94 2.29 -1.64 11.37
C LEU A 94 2.51 -1.97 12.85
N ALA A 95 3.39 -1.24 13.54
CA ALA A 95 3.64 -1.42 14.97
C ALA A 95 2.39 -1.13 15.81
N GLY A 96 1.58 -0.16 15.38
CA GLY A 96 0.29 0.17 15.98
C GLY A 96 -0.84 -0.82 15.72
N GLY A 97 -0.59 -1.89 14.94
CA GLY A 97 -1.58 -2.89 14.55
C GLY A 97 -2.44 -2.51 13.34
N GLY A 98 -2.07 -1.45 12.62
CA GLY A 98 -2.80 -0.99 11.44
C GLY A 98 -2.47 -1.77 10.17
N THR A 99 -3.19 -1.43 9.10
CA THR A 99 -2.99 -1.98 7.75
C THR A 99 -2.26 -0.97 6.87
N VAL A 100 -1.22 -1.39 6.18
CA VAL A 100 -0.53 -0.60 5.17
C VAL A 100 -0.87 -1.16 3.80
N ILE A 101 -1.47 -0.35 2.92
CA ILE A 101 -1.64 -0.66 1.50
C ILE A 101 -0.56 0.12 0.75
N LEU A 102 0.42 -0.59 0.20
CA LEU A 102 1.52 -0.02 -0.57
C LEU A 102 1.37 -0.43 -2.03
N GLU A 103 1.00 0.53 -2.87
CA GLU A 103 0.95 0.35 -4.31
C GLU A 103 2.29 0.75 -4.94
N SER A 104 2.87 -0.11 -5.78
CA SER A 104 4.12 0.16 -6.48
C SER A 104 3.87 0.88 -7.80
N ALA A 105 4.62 1.95 -8.05
CA ALA A 105 4.73 2.57 -9.38
C ALA A 105 5.92 2.02 -10.19
N ALA A 106 6.69 1.09 -9.63
CA ALA A 106 7.98 0.68 -10.20
C ALA A 106 7.85 -0.07 -11.53
N GLY A 107 6.64 -0.49 -11.91
CA GLY A 107 6.34 -1.02 -13.24
C GLY A 107 6.65 -0.03 -14.36
N PHE A 108 6.60 1.27 -14.07
CA PHE A 108 6.80 2.36 -15.05
C PHE A 108 8.14 3.07 -14.90
N ALA A 109 8.98 2.62 -13.98
CA ALA A 109 10.24 3.28 -13.65
C ALA A 109 11.35 2.97 -14.65
N ALA A 110 12.34 3.87 -14.71
CA ALA A 110 13.62 3.56 -15.34
C ALA A 110 14.36 2.46 -14.53
N GLU A 111 15.28 1.74 -15.18
CA GLU A 111 15.95 0.59 -14.57
C GLU A 111 16.69 0.94 -13.27
N ALA A 112 17.36 2.10 -13.22
CA ALA A 112 18.05 2.56 -12.02
C ALA A 112 17.08 2.78 -10.84
N ASP A 113 15.93 3.40 -11.10
CA ASP A 113 14.90 3.66 -10.10
C ASP A 113 14.20 2.37 -9.66
N PHE A 114 13.94 1.45 -10.59
CA PHE A 114 13.42 0.12 -10.28
C PHE A 114 14.38 -0.65 -9.36
N ARG A 115 15.70 -0.64 -9.66
CA ARG A 115 16.70 -1.30 -8.80
C ARG A 115 16.71 -0.69 -7.39
N ALA A 116 16.61 0.63 -7.28
CA ALA A 116 16.50 1.30 -5.99
C ALA A 116 15.21 0.91 -5.25
N HIS A 117 14.07 0.89 -5.94
CA HIS A 117 12.78 0.46 -5.38
C HIS A 117 12.83 -0.98 -4.86
N ARG A 118 13.35 -1.91 -5.68
CA ARG A 118 13.52 -3.32 -5.32
C ARG A 118 14.40 -3.50 -4.09
N ALA A 119 15.51 -2.77 -4.01
CA ALA A 119 16.38 -2.78 -2.84
C ALA A 119 15.66 -2.27 -1.59
N GLU A 120 14.94 -1.14 -1.67
CA GLU A 120 14.21 -0.60 -0.53
C GLU A 120 13.07 -1.51 -0.05
N LEU A 121 12.32 -2.14 -0.96
CA LEU A 121 11.30 -3.13 -0.61
C LEU A 121 11.90 -4.32 0.13
N SER A 122 13.01 -4.86 -0.38
CA SER A 122 13.71 -5.99 0.23
C SER A 122 14.29 -5.62 1.59
N ASP A 123 15.01 -4.51 1.68
CA ASP A 123 15.75 -4.10 2.88
C ASP A 123 14.83 -3.68 4.03
N PHE A 124 13.71 -3.02 3.72
CA PHE A 124 12.84 -2.42 4.75
C PHE A 124 11.56 -3.20 5.02
N LEU A 125 10.97 -3.84 4.00
CA LEU A 125 9.68 -4.52 4.10
C LEU A 125 9.79 -6.02 3.85
N GLN A 126 10.98 -6.52 3.50
CA GLN A 126 11.24 -7.91 3.11
C GLN A 126 10.32 -8.37 1.97
N VAL A 127 9.93 -7.44 1.09
CA VAL A 127 9.13 -7.74 -0.11
C VAL A 127 10.09 -7.92 -1.26
N HIS A 128 10.12 -9.13 -1.80
CA HIS A 128 10.96 -9.48 -2.94
C HIS A 128 10.14 -9.43 -4.21
N VAL A 129 10.58 -8.65 -5.18
CA VAL A 129 9.92 -8.50 -6.49
C VAL A 129 10.87 -8.89 -7.60
N ASP A 130 10.33 -9.28 -8.75
CA ASP A 130 11.06 -9.51 -9.99
C ASP A 130 10.96 -8.30 -10.92
N ALA A 131 11.69 -8.36 -12.05
CA ALA A 131 11.71 -7.28 -13.02
C ALA A 131 10.30 -6.95 -13.53
N PRO A 132 9.99 -5.67 -13.83
CA PRO A 132 8.71 -5.28 -14.39
C PRO A 132 8.39 -6.05 -15.66
N VAL A 133 7.15 -6.51 -15.78
CA VAL A 133 6.65 -7.19 -16.98
C VAL A 133 5.67 -6.27 -17.67
N ARG A 134 5.87 -6.05 -18.98
CA ARG A 134 4.85 -5.46 -19.85
C ARG A 134 3.90 -6.57 -20.27
N LEU A 135 2.65 -6.46 -19.84
CA LEU A 135 1.66 -7.51 -20.03
C LEU A 135 1.01 -7.48 -21.42
N TRP A 136 0.87 -6.29 -22.01
CA TRP A 136 0.28 -6.16 -23.34
C TRP A 136 0.83 -4.95 -24.11
N THR A 137 0.77 -5.04 -25.43
CA THR A 137 0.96 -3.92 -26.37
C THR A 137 -0.33 -3.63 -27.13
N ALA A 138 -0.43 -2.45 -27.76
CA ALA A 138 -1.59 -2.08 -28.57
C ALA A 138 -1.97 -3.21 -29.55
N GLY A 139 -3.24 -3.62 -29.54
CA GLY A 139 -3.77 -4.71 -30.37
C GLY A 139 -3.87 -6.08 -29.68
N GLN A 140 -3.35 -6.25 -28.46
CA GLN A 140 -3.51 -7.48 -27.66
C GLN A 140 -4.68 -7.40 -26.68
N ARG A 141 -5.20 -8.57 -26.27
CA ARG A 141 -6.23 -8.67 -25.22
C ARG A 141 -5.68 -8.11 -23.92
N ILE A 142 -6.46 -7.24 -23.29
CA ILE A 142 -6.06 -6.60 -22.04
C ILE A 142 -6.25 -7.61 -20.90
N PRO A 143 -5.19 -7.89 -20.13
CA PRO A 143 -5.25 -8.83 -19.03
C PRO A 143 -5.95 -8.23 -17.82
N TYR A 144 -6.41 -9.13 -16.96
CA TYR A 144 -7.04 -8.80 -15.70
C TYR A 144 -6.16 -9.31 -14.57
N VAL A 145 -6.12 -8.54 -13.49
CA VAL A 145 -5.64 -8.96 -12.20
C VAL A 145 -6.76 -9.72 -11.50
N ASP A 146 -6.51 -10.99 -11.24
CA ASP A 146 -7.38 -11.88 -10.48
C ASP A 146 -7.02 -11.79 -9.00
N TYR A 147 -7.82 -11.06 -8.24
CA TYR A 147 -7.72 -10.98 -6.79
C TYR A 147 -8.51 -12.10 -6.13
N SER A 148 -7.97 -12.67 -5.04
CA SER A 148 -8.61 -13.72 -4.23
C SER A 148 -9.00 -13.26 -2.83
N TRP A 149 -8.47 -12.14 -2.36
CA TRP A 149 -8.74 -11.54 -1.05
C TRP A 149 -8.92 -10.02 -1.23
N PRO A 150 -9.83 -9.34 -0.49
CA PRO A 150 -10.70 -9.87 0.56
C PRO A 150 -11.89 -10.66 0.02
N HIS A 151 -12.19 -10.51 -1.26
CA HIS A 151 -13.08 -11.38 -2.03
C HIS A 151 -12.50 -11.56 -3.44
N SER A 152 -13.08 -12.48 -4.20
CA SER A 152 -12.72 -12.64 -5.61
C SER A 152 -13.08 -11.38 -6.40
N ALA A 153 -12.14 -10.83 -7.16
CA ALA A 153 -12.39 -9.68 -8.04
C ALA A 153 -11.50 -9.78 -9.29
N LYS A 154 -12.02 -9.33 -10.44
CA LYS A 154 -11.25 -9.21 -11.69
C LYS A 154 -11.13 -7.74 -12.05
N ILE A 155 -9.92 -7.20 -11.95
CA ILE A 155 -9.66 -5.77 -12.17
C ILE A 155 -8.76 -5.62 -13.38
N ARG A 156 -9.14 -4.75 -14.32
CA ARG A 156 -8.37 -4.56 -15.56
C ARG A 156 -6.98 -3.97 -15.25
N ASP A 157 -5.93 -4.54 -15.82
CA ASP A 157 -4.58 -3.96 -15.71
C ASP A 157 -4.31 -2.89 -16.78
N PHE A 158 -3.43 -1.94 -16.46
CA PHE A 158 -3.17 -0.75 -17.25
C PHE A 158 -1.89 -0.78 -18.10
N SER A 159 -1.03 -1.82 -18.03
CA SER A 159 -0.01 -2.21 -19.04
C SER A 159 1.19 -2.96 -18.46
N ARG A 160 1.55 -2.68 -17.20
CA ARG A 160 2.78 -3.16 -16.57
C ARG A 160 2.54 -3.52 -15.12
N VAL A 161 3.15 -4.63 -14.71
CA VAL A 161 3.12 -5.10 -13.32
C VAL A 161 4.54 -5.34 -12.81
N VAL A 162 4.67 -5.34 -11.50
CA VAL A 162 5.86 -5.73 -10.75
C VAL A 162 5.56 -7.07 -10.09
N PRO A 163 6.00 -8.20 -10.68
CA PRO A 163 5.73 -9.51 -10.10
C PRO A 163 6.47 -9.71 -8.77
N LEU A 164 5.93 -10.58 -7.94
CA LEU A 164 6.55 -11.03 -6.69
C LEU A 164 7.50 -12.18 -6.97
N ALA A 165 8.71 -12.09 -6.44
CA ALA A 165 9.62 -13.24 -6.37
C ALA A 165 9.12 -14.25 -5.33
N PRO A 166 9.56 -15.52 -5.38
CA PRO A 166 9.22 -16.53 -4.37
C PRO A 166 9.56 -16.06 -2.95
N GLN A 167 8.56 -16.00 -2.08
CA GLN A 167 8.69 -15.48 -0.72
C GLN A 167 7.52 -15.90 0.17
N PRO A 168 7.66 -15.84 1.51
CA PRO A 168 6.57 -16.13 2.43
C PRO A 168 5.46 -15.08 2.41
N GLY A 169 4.24 -15.50 2.73
CA GLY A 169 3.05 -14.67 2.82
C GLY A 169 1.95 -15.11 1.84
N GLU A 170 0.80 -14.46 1.94
CA GLU A 170 -0.39 -14.82 1.18
C GLU A 170 -0.38 -14.08 -0.16
N ILE A 171 -0.28 -14.82 -1.27
CA ILE A 171 -0.48 -14.24 -2.60
C ILE A 171 -1.97 -14.00 -2.78
N ILE A 172 -2.35 -12.74 -2.91
CA ILE A 172 -3.76 -12.31 -2.95
C ILE A 172 -4.20 -11.84 -4.34
N ALA A 173 -3.27 -11.73 -5.29
CA ALA A 173 -3.64 -11.47 -6.69
C ALA A 173 -2.60 -11.97 -7.69
N ARG A 174 -3.10 -12.35 -8.88
CA ARG A 174 -2.29 -12.84 -10.00
C ARG A 174 -2.71 -12.21 -11.32
N VAL A 175 -1.78 -12.12 -12.27
CA VAL A 175 -2.07 -11.84 -13.69
C VAL A 175 -1.43 -12.94 -14.51
N ASP A 176 -2.21 -13.68 -15.30
CA ASP A 176 -1.72 -14.78 -16.15
C ASP A 176 -0.81 -15.76 -15.37
N GLY A 177 -1.17 -16.05 -14.12
CA GLY A 177 -0.41 -16.90 -13.19
C GLY A 177 0.71 -16.21 -12.43
N LEU A 178 1.20 -15.04 -12.88
CA LEU A 178 2.23 -14.26 -12.20
C LEU A 178 1.69 -13.66 -10.90
N PRO A 179 2.33 -13.90 -9.74
CA PRO A 179 1.91 -13.28 -8.48
C PRO A 179 2.24 -11.78 -8.50
N VAL A 180 1.26 -10.93 -8.24
CA VAL A 180 1.45 -9.46 -8.29
C VAL A 180 1.04 -8.74 -7.01
N CYS A 181 0.26 -9.37 -6.13
CA CYS A 181 -0.13 -8.78 -4.85
C CYS A 181 0.10 -9.75 -3.68
N LEU A 182 0.57 -9.19 -2.56
CA LEU A 182 0.95 -9.92 -1.35
C LEU A 182 0.23 -9.33 -0.15
N LYS A 183 -0.32 -10.19 0.71
CA LYS A 183 -0.75 -9.86 2.06
C LYS A 183 0.13 -10.59 3.08
N ARG A 184 0.66 -9.85 4.05
CA ARG A 184 1.57 -10.40 5.05
C ARG A 184 1.35 -9.73 6.40
N GLN A 185 1.28 -10.53 7.45
CA GLN A 185 1.32 -10.04 8.82
C GLN A 185 2.75 -9.57 9.16
N ILE A 186 2.91 -8.33 9.59
CA ILE A 186 4.18 -7.78 10.08
C ILE A 186 3.97 -7.29 11.51
N GLY A 187 4.46 -8.09 12.47
CA GLY A 187 4.21 -7.86 13.89
C GLY A 187 2.71 -7.86 14.18
N ARG A 188 2.19 -6.73 14.68
CA ARG A 188 0.77 -6.55 15.00
C ARG A 188 -0.07 -6.10 13.81
N GLY A 189 0.55 -5.58 12.75
CA GLY A 189 -0.13 -4.98 11.62
C GLY A 189 -0.11 -5.86 10.36
N THR A 190 -0.83 -5.41 9.34
CA THR A 190 -0.92 -6.10 8.04
C THR A 190 -0.28 -5.23 6.95
N LEU A 191 0.63 -5.80 6.17
CA LEU A 191 1.11 -5.21 4.92
C LEU A 191 0.36 -5.83 3.75
N ILE A 192 -0.17 -4.99 2.88
CA ILE A 192 -0.73 -5.33 1.58
C ILE A 192 0.14 -4.61 0.54
N PHE A 193 0.87 -5.37 -0.25
CA PHE A 193 1.67 -4.85 -1.36
C PHE A 193 0.95 -5.11 -2.68
N LEU A 194 0.85 -4.08 -3.52
CA LEU A 194 0.26 -4.13 -4.86
C LEU A 194 1.35 -3.85 -5.90
N GLY A 195 1.77 -4.86 -6.63
CA GLY A 195 2.67 -4.73 -7.78
C GLY A 195 1.95 -4.35 -9.09
N SER A 196 0.62 -4.31 -9.05
CA SER A 196 -0.25 -3.82 -10.13
C SER A 196 -0.94 -2.54 -9.64
N PRO A 197 -0.97 -1.46 -10.44
CA PRO A 197 -1.55 -0.20 -10.01
C PRO A 197 -3.08 -0.30 -9.93
N LEU A 198 -3.62 -0.23 -8.71
CA LEU A 198 -5.06 -0.23 -8.43
C LEU A 198 -5.67 1.17 -8.61
N GLY A 199 -4.92 2.22 -8.26
CA GLY A 199 -5.33 3.62 -8.33
C GLY A 199 -5.90 4.06 -9.67
N PRO A 200 -5.25 3.76 -10.82
CA PRO A 200 -5.81 4.04 -12.14
C PRO A 200 -7.15 3.33 -12.41
N ALA A 201 -7.34 2.11 -11.91
CA ALA A 201 -8.63 1.40 -12.01
C ALA A 201 -9.73 2.14 -11.23
N LEU A 202 -9.39 2.58 -10.01
CA LEU A 202 -10.29 3.36 -9.16
C LEU A 202 -10.68 4.69 -9.83
N TRP A 203 -9.69 5.36 -10.43
CA TRP A 203 -9.87 6.62 -11.16
C TRP A 203 -10.77 6.43 -12.39
N ALA A 204 -10.58 5.34 -13.14
CA ALA A 204 -11.42 4.96 -14.28
C ALA A 204 -12.85 4.52 -13.87
N GLY A 205 -13.13 4.42 -12.57
CA GLY A 205 -14.46 4.08 -12.06
C GLY A 205 -14.77 2.58 -12.05
N ASP A 206 -13.74 1.72 -12.07
CA ASP A 206 -13.92 0.28 -12.00
C ASP A 206 -14.64 -0.12 -10.69
N ALA A 207 -15.82 -0.72 -10.83
CA ALA A 207 -16.68 -1.07 -9.70
C ALA A 207 -16.10 -2.21 -8.85
N GLU A 208 -15.37 -3.15 -9.47
CA GLU A 208 -14.69 -4.23 -8.74
C GLU A 208 -13.51 -3.66 -7.95
N ALA A 209 -12.72 -2.78 -8.55
CA ALA A 209 -11.63 -2.10 -7.84
C ALA A 209 -12.11 -1.33 -6.60
N ARG A 210 -13.22 -0.61 -6.74
CA ARG A 210 -13.84 0.13 -5.63
C ARG A 210 -14.31 -0.80 -4.51
N ARG A 211 -15.09 -1.84 -4.86
CA ARG A 211 -15.56 -2.83 -3.87
C ARG A 211 -14.39 -3.49 -3.15
N TRP A 212 -13.37 -3.88 -3.90
CA TRP A 212 -12.18 -4.53 -3.38
C TRP A 212 -11.44 -3.64 -2.38
N LEU A 213 -11.19 -2.38 -2.75
CA LEU A 213 -10.53 -1.43 -1.86
C LEU A 213 -11.32 -1.27 -0.56
N LEU A 214 -12.62 -0.99 -0.64
CA LEU A 214 -13.44 -0.75 0.54
C LEU A 214 -13.54 -1.99 1.45
N ALA A 215 -13.64 -3.18 0.87
CA ALA A 215 -13.64 -4.44 1.61
C ALA A 215 -12.27 -4.76 2.25
N SER A 216 -11.17 -4.19 1.73
CA SER A 216 -9.83 -4.36 2.29
C SER A 216 -9.56 -3.47 3.50
N LEU A 217 -10.38 -2.43 3.68
CA LEU A 217 -10.34 -1.59 4.87
C LEU A 217 -10.96 -2.36 6.04
N PRO A 218 -10.35 -2.31 7.24
CA PRO A 218 -10.94 -2.91 8.43
C PRO A 218 -12.32 -2.28 8.67
N LEU A 219 -13.33 -3.14 8.86
CA LEU A 219 -14.68 -2.70 9.20
C LEU A 219 -14.63 -2.04 10.58
N PHE A 220 -14.80 -0.72 10.61
CA PHE A 220 -15.01 0.00 11.87
C PHE A 220 -16.48 -0.21 12.28
N HIS A 221 -16.77 -1.32 12.95
CA HIS A 221 -18.06 -1.56 13.62
C HIS A 221 -18.12 -0.91 14.99
#